data_AF-A0A6A7AP10-F1
#
_entry.id   AF-A0A6A7AP10-F1
#
_cell.length_a   1.000
_cell.length_b   1.000
_cell.length_c   1.000
_cell.angle_alpha   90.00
_cell.angle_beta   90.00
_cell.angle_gamma   90.00
#
_symmetry.space_group_name_H-M   'P 1'
#
loop_
_entity.id
_entity.type
_entity.pdbx_description
1 polymer ?
#
loop_
_entity_poly.entity_id
_entity_poly.type
_entity_poly.pdbx_seq_one_letter_code
_entity_poly.pdbx_strand_id
1 'polypeptide(L)'
;MALLQFGTTLVFGVPPLLNNENQPDPNVRQFQAILVGVLGTIPTLTLAYVTAPFVHQVFLQIPEYARRSRKDLSHFASTLRTNPRATANTKLEFVTLRIFPFRKHTTAFIHELRALPPMRFRLANIELPKSADWAKRQRAKGVMKRIWEVVNEPRFKFYVKEGRFFTAKTGVPGVWEEVAARLQEQTVERKEAKQAKTGSKKFTGIRKPPARLAQPITRDAVKRQTSRLLPKS
;
A
#
# COMPACT_ATOMS: atom_id res chain seq x y z
N MET A 1 8.13 5.82 13.16
CA MET A 1 8.31 6.32 14.54
C MET A 1 9.46 7.31 14.63
N ALA A 2 10.67 6.98 14.15
CA ALA A 2 11.85 7.88 14.23
C ALA A 2 11.64 9.30 13.65
N LEU A 3 10.95 9.48 12.52
CA LEU A 3 10.73 10.80 11.92
C LEU A 3 9.74 11.69 12.70
N LEU A 4 8.73 11.08 13.33
CA LEU A 4 7.82 11.79 14.23
C LEU A 4 8.54 12.21 15.52
N GLN A 5 9.41 11.34 16.04
CA GLN A 5 10.25 11.62 17.20
C GLN A 5 11.25 12.75 16.91
N PHE A 6 11.95 12.71 15.76
CA PHE A 6 12.85 13.78 15.29
C PHE A 6 12.14 15.12 15.13
N GLY A 7 10.92 15.10 14.57
CA GLY A 7 10.08 16.28 14.45
C GLY A 7 9.69 16.87 15.78
N THR A 8 9.23 16.04 16.73
CA THR A 8 8.89 16.51 18.08
C THR A 8 10.12 17.06 18.81
N THR A 9 11.29 16.41 18.72
CA THR A 9 12.51 16.90 19.37
C THR A 9 12.99 18.23 18.79
N LEU A 10 12.82 18.46 17.48
CA LEU A 10 13.15 19.75 16.87
C LEU A 10 12.22 20.87 17.33
N VAL A 11 10.92 20.59 17.54
CA VAL A 11 9.97 21.55 18.13
C VAL A 11 10.33 21.89 19.57
N PHE A 12 10.70 20.89 20.37
CA PHE A 12 11.14 21.10 21.75
C PHE A 12 12.57 21.67 21.86
N GLY A 13 13.34 21.69 20.78
CA GLY A 13 14.65 22.34 20.67
C GLY A 13 14.59 23.84 20.34
N VAL A 14 13.43 24.38 19.97
CA VAL A 14 13.25 25.81 19.66
C VAL A 14 13.41 26.71 20.90
N PRO A 15 12.86 26.40 22.09
CA PRO A 15 13.01 27.25 23.27
C PRO A 15 14.48 27.40 23.75
N PRO A 16 15.31 26.34 23.80
CA PRO A 16 16.73 26.47 24.09
C PRO A 16 17.50 27.34 23.09
N LEU A 17 17.14 27.30 21.80
CA LEU A 17 17.77 28.11 20.75
C LEU A 17 17.40 29.60 20.86
N LEU A 18 16.16 29.92 21.28
CA LEU A 18 15.72 31.29 21.53
C LEU A 18 16.44 31.95 22.71
N ASN A 19 16.78 31.16 23.73
CA ASN A 19 17.43 31.61 24.95
C ASN A 19 18.96 31.38 24.95
N ASN A 20 19.54 31.05 23.79
CA ASN A 20 20.97 30.79 23.70
C ASN A 20 21.78 32.08 23.90
N GLU A 21 22.62 32.09 24.95
CA GLU A 21 23.50 33.22 25.30
C GLU A 21 24.81 33.23 24.49
N ASN A 22 25.17 32.11 23.85
CA ASN A 22 26.42 31.99 23.07
C ASN A 22 26.38 32.69 21.70
N GLN A 23 25.25 33.28 21.32
CA GLN A 23 25.08 33.98 20.05
C GLN A 23 24.66 35.43 20.33
N PRO A 24 25.57 36.41 20.13
CA PRO A 24 25.34 37.80 20.54
C PRO A 24 24.33 38.53 19.65
N ASP A 25 24.14 38.10 18.40
CA ASP A 25 23.21 38.75 17.47
C ASP A 25 21.76 38.24 17.66
N PRO A 26 20.84 39.08 18.17
CA PRO A 26 19.48 38.65 18.48
C PRO A 26 18.68 38.27 17.22
N ASN A 27 18.94 38.94 16.09
CA ASN A 27 18.26 38.71 14.83
C ASN A 27 18.62 37.34 14.23
N VAL A 28 19.89 36.93 14.34
CA VAL A 28 20.37 35.62 13.84
C VAL A 28 19.79 34.50 14.69
N ARG A 29 19.76 34.68 16.01
CA ARG A 29 19.18 33.71 16.95
C ARG A 29 17.68 33.48 16.70
N GLN A 30 16.91 34.56 16.54
CA GLN A 30 15.49 34.47 16.21
C GLN A 30 15.26 33.83 14.84
N PHE A 31 16.05 34.19 13.83
CA PHE A 31 15.94 33.60 12.50
C PHE A 31 16.26 32.10 12.51
N GLN A 32 17.31 31.67 13.22
CA GLN A 32 17.65 30.25 13.37
C GLN A 32 16.57 29.47 14.11
N ALA A 33 16.03 30.01 15.20
CA ALA A 33 14.94 29.37 15.94
C ALA A 33 13.67 29.22 15.09
N ILE A 34 13.29 30.26 14.34
CA ILE A 34 12.16 30.22 13.41
C ILE A 34 12.43 29.19 12.31
N LEU A 35 13.63 29.21 11.71
CA LEU A 35 14.01 28.28 10.66
C LEU A 35 13.93 26.83 11.15
N VAL A 36 14.55 26.51 12.29
CA VAL A 36 14.53 25.16 12.89
C VAL A 36 13.11 24.74 13.26
N GLY A 37 12.30 25.66 13.80
CA GLY A 37 10.89 25.39 14.10
C GLY A 37 10.08 25.06 12.84
N VAL A 38 10.20 25.86 11.78
CA VAL A 38 9.47 25.66 10.52
C VAL A 38 9.97 24.41 9.78
N LEU A 39 11.29 24.22 9.67
CA LEU A 39 11.88 23.07 9.00
C LEU A 39 11.69 21.76 9.79
N GLY A 40 11.52 21.82 11.11
CA GLY A 40 11.19 20.66 11.93
C GLY A 40 9.71 20.30 11.89
N THR A 41 8.81 21.29 11.99
CA THR A 41 7.35 21.08 12.06
C THR A 41 6.76 20.69 10.71
N ILE A 42 7.06 21.43 9.64
CA ILE A 42 6.38 21.25 8.34
C ILE A 42 6.62 19.86 7.76
N PRO A 43 7.86 19.35 7.65
CA PRO A 43 8.09 18.01 7.12
C PRO A 43 7.50 16.94 8.01
N THR A 44 7.49 17.13 9.33
CA THR A 44 6.91 16.16 10.27
C THR A 44 5.40 16.12 10.17
N LEU A 45 4.72 17.26 10.11
CA LEU A 45 3.29 17.35 9.90
C LEU A 45 2.91 16.84 8.52
N THR A 46 3.67 17.19 7.49
CA THR A 46 3.47 16.71 6.12
C THR A 46 3.67 15.21 6.03
N LEU A 47 4.70 14.67 6.67
CA LEU A 47 4.95 13.24 6.70
C LEU A 47 3.86 12.54 7.50
N ALA A 48 3.54 12.99 8.71
CA ALA A 48 2.44 12.44 9.51
C ALA A 48 1.12 12.47 8.74
N TYR A 49 0.88 13.55 7.99
CA TYR A 49 -0.28 13.69 7.13
C TYR A 49 -0.23 12.63 6.02
N VAL A 50 0.84 12.56 5.25
CA VAL A 50 0.98 11.62 4.13
C VAL A 50 0.97 10.16 4.61
N THR A 51 1.57 9.86 5.76
CA THR A 51 1.78 8.50 6.28
C THR A 51 0.65 7.99 7.16
N ALA A 52 -0.43 8.76 7.40
CA ALA A 52 -1.55 8.31 8.23
C ALA A 52 -2.78 7.84 7.42
N PRO A 53 -2.74 6.72 6.67
CA PRO A 53 -3.94 6.12 6.09
C PRO A 53 -4.75 5.35 7.15
N PHE A 54 -4.64 5.69 8.44
CA PHE A 54 -5.28 4.95 9.51
C PHE A 54 -6.78 5.23 9.54
N VAL A 55 -7.55 4.17 9.32
CA VAL A 55 -8.99 4.22 9.42
C VAL A 55 -9.39 4.11 10.89
N HIS A 56 -10.23 5.04 11.33
CA HIS A 56 -10.81 5.04 12.67
C HIS A 56 -12.00 4.11 12.75
N GLN A 57 -12.93 4.21 11.80
CA GLN A 57 -14.14 3.40 11.73
C GLN A 57 -14.46 3.04 10.28
N VAL A 58 -15.03 1.86 10.09
CA VAL A 58 -15.56 1.41 8.80
C VAL A 58 -17.05 1.18 8.97
N PHE A 59 -17.87 1.83 8.14
CA PHE A 59 -19.29 1.53 8.06
C PHE A 59 -19.59 0.72 6.81
N LEU A 60 -20.37 -0.34 6.97
CA LEU A 60 -20.88 -1.16 5.89
C LEU A 60 -22.35 -0.82 5.69
N GLN A 61 -22.76 -0.50 4.47
CA GLN A 61 -24.16 -0.29 4.15
C GLN A 61 -24.88 -1.65 4.13
N ILE A 62 -25.58 -1.97 5.22
CA ILE A 62 -26.32 -3.22 5.38
C ILE A 62 -27.74 -3.04 4.80
N PRO A 63 -28.25 -3.97 3.97
CA PRO A 63 -29.63 -3.94 3.48
C PRO A 63 -30.64 -4.21 4.60
N GLU A 64 -31.89 -3.77 4.43
CA GLU A 64 -32.90 -3.79 5.50
C GLU A 64 -33.14 -5.18 6.12
N TYR A 65 -33.21 -6.23 5.30
CA TYR A 65 -33.39 -7.61 5.79
C TYR A 65 -32.26 -8.07 6.72
N ALA A 66 -31.02 -7.64 6.45
CA ALA A 66 -29.84 -8.05 7.22
C ALA A 66 -29.63 -7.22 8.50
N ARG A 67 -30.44 -6.19 8.75
CA ARG A 67 -30.37 -5.38 9.98
C ARG A 67 -31.18 -5.99 11.13
N ARG A 68 -32.09 -6.91 10.84
CA ARG A 68 -33.08 -7.43 11.81
C ARG A 68 -32.45 -8.37 12.84
N SER A 69 -31.55 -9.24 12.41
CA SER A 69 -30.91 -10.21 13.31
C SER A 69 -29.43 -10.39 13.00
N ARG A 70 -28.68 -10.82 14.02
CA ARG A 70 -27.25 -11.17 13.86
C ARG A 70 -27.05 -12.34 12.90
N LYS A 71 -28.00 -13.29 12.86
CA LYS A 71 -27.95 -14.45 11.94
C LYS A 71 -28.12 -13.99 10.49
N ASP A 72 -29.04 -13.07 10.23
CA ASP A 72 -29.25 -12.51 8.90
C ASP A 72 -28.06 -11.67 8.46
N LEU A 73 -27.43 -10.96 9.39
CA LEU A 73 -26.21 -10.20 9.12
C LEU A 73 -25.01 -11.10 8.80
N SER A 74 -24.84 -12.21 9.54
CA SER A 74 -23.80 -13.20 9.21
C SER A 74 -24.10 -13.90 7.87
N HIS A 75 -25.36 -14.18 7.58
CA HIS A 75 -25.78 -14.75 6.30
C HIS A 75 -25.48 -13.78 5.15
N PHE A 76 -25.84 -12.50 5.30
CA PHE A 76 -25.48 -11.44 4.35
C PHE A 76 -23.96 -11.35 4.15
N ALA A 77 -23.17 -11.33 5.22
CA ALA A 77 -21.71 -11.29 5.14
C ALA A 77 -21.14 -12.50 4.38
N SER A 78 -21.65 -13.71 4.64
CA SER A 78 -21.27 -14.90 3.88
C SER A 78 -21.71 -14.82 2.40
N THR A 79 -22.84 -14.15 2.13
CA THR A 79 -23.37 -13.94 0.77
C THR A 79 -22.50 -12.97 -0.04
N LEU A 80 -21.83 -12.00 0.62
CA LEU A 80 -20.83 -11.13 -0.03
C LEU A 80 -19.72 -11.95 -0.71
N ARG A 81 -19.37 -13.10 -0.10
CA ARG A 81 -18.35 -14.01 -0.58
C ARG A 81 -18.88 -14.99 -1.62
N THR A 82 -20.01 -15.63 -1.35
CA THR A 82 -20.57 -16.67 -2.23
C THR A 82 -21.22 -16.13 -3.50
N ASN A 83 -21.89 -14.97 -3.42
CA ASN A 83 -22.54 -14.33 -4.56
C ASN A 83 -22.12 -12.85 -4.71
N PRO A 84 -20.94 -12.61 -5.32
CA PRO A 84 -20.38 -11.26 -5.43
C PRO A 84 -21.15 -10.35 -6.41
N ARG A 85 -21.92 -10.91 -7.34
CA ARG A 85 -22.69 -10.11 -8.31
C ARG A 85 -23.90 -9.45 -7.66
N ALA A 86 -24.61 -10.20 -6.80
CA ALA A 86 -25.77 -9.67 -6.06
C ALA A 86 -25.37 -8.58 -5.07
N THR A 87 -24.13 -8.61 -4.57
CA THR A 87 -23.63 -7.77 -3.48
C THR A 87 -22.63 -6.71 -3.93
N ALA A 88 -22.41 -6.57 -5.24
CA ALA A 88 -21.47 -5.59 -5.78
C ALA A 88 -21.81 -4.13 -5.39
N ASN A 89 -23.10 -3.83 -5.26
CA ASN A 89 -23.60 -2.48 -4.95
C ASN A 89 -23.51 -2.10 -3.46
N THR A 90 -22.99 -2.99 -2.61
CA THR A 90 -22.78 -2.68 -1.19
C THR A 90 -21.69 -1.62 -1.03
N LYS A 91 -22.02 -0.54 -0.30
CA LYS A 91 -21.11 0.57 -0.03
C LYS A 91 -20.35 0.36 1.28
N LEU A 92 -19.07 0.68 1.26
CA LEU A 92 -18.20 0.81 2.42
C LEU A 92 -17.85 2.28 2.61
N GLU A 93 -17.89 2.74 3.85
CA GLU A 93 -17.51 4.09 4.23
C GLU A 93 -16.35 4.03 5.21
N PHE A 94 -15.23 4.61 4.81
CA PHE A 94 -14.03 4.72 5.64
C PHE A 94 -14.01 6.08 6.32
N VAL A 95 -14.01 6.08 7.65
CA VAL A 95 -13.79 7.27 8.46
C VAL A 95 -12.30 7.36 8.78
N THR A 96 -11.66 8.39 8.26
CA THR A 96 -10.24 8.68 8.56
C THR A 96 -10.14 9.91 9.46
N LEU A 97 -9.20 9.88 10.40
CA LEU A 97 -8.84 11.03 11.23
C LEU A 97 -7.70 11.79 10.53
N ARG A 98 -7.89 13.09 10.30
CA ARG A 98 -6.81 13.98 9.87
C ARG A 98 -6.08 14.54 11.11
N ILE A 99 -4.93 15.19 10.90
CA ILE A 99 -4.19 15.90 11.95
C ILE A 99 -5.07 16.96 12.63
N PHE A 100 -6.04 17.51 11.89
CA PHE A 100 -7.11 18.34 12.43
C PHE A 100 -8.32 17.46 12.75
N PRO A 101 -9.06 17.66 13.86
CA PRO A 101 -10.10 16.76 14.40
C PRO A 101 -11.32 16.52 13.49
N PHE A 102 -11.31 16.99 12.24
CA PHE A 102 -12.37 16.74 11.28
C PHE A 102 -12.33 15.31 10.75
N ARG A 103 -13.44 14.60 10.96
CA ARG A 103 -13.68 13.28 10.36
C ARG A 103 -13.89 13.46 8.87
N LYS A 104 -13.18 12.68 8.06
CA LYS A 104 -13.42 12.59 6.62
C LYS A 104 -13.97 11.22 6.29
N HIS A 105 -15.10 11.24 5.60
CA HIS A 105 -15.84 10.08 5.14
C HIS A 105 -15.47 9.82 3.69
N THR A 106 -14.97 8.62 3.39
CA THR A 106 -14.73 8.18 2.01
C THR A 106 -15.60 6.97 1.73
N THR A 107 -16.58 7.14 0.85
CA THR A 107 -17.46 6.08 0.41
C THR A 107 -16.90 5.42 -0.85
N ALA A 108 -16.95 4.10 -0.91
CA ALA A 108 -16.54 3.30 -2.05
C ALA A 108 -17.38 2.03 -2.13
N PHE A 109 -17.59 1.48 -3.32
CA PHE A 109 -18.24 0.18 -3.44
C PHE A 109 -17.25 -0.97 -3.22
N ILE A 110 -17.73 -2.10 -2.71
CA ILE A 110 -16.87 -3.28 -2.46
C ILE A 110 -16.13 -3.73 -3.75
N HIS A 111 -16.83 -3.72 -4.89
CA HIS A 111 -16.27 -4.15 -6.17
C HIS A 111 -15.21 -3.18 -6.74
N GLU A 112 -15.16 -1.94 -6.25
CA GLU A 112 -14.14 -0.97 -6.65
C GLU A 112 -12.86 -1.18 -5.87
N LEU A 113 -12.96 -1.56 -4.60
CA LEU A 113 -11.84 -1.72 -3.68
C LEU A 113 -10.94 -2.91 -4.03
N ARG A 114 -9.71 -2.85 -3.56
CA ARG A 114 -8.70 -3.89 -3.75
C ARG A 114 -7.86 -4.06 -2.50
N ALA A 115 -7.56 -5.30 -2.13
CA ALA A 115 -6.64 -5.59 -1.04
C ALA A 115 -5.19 -5.47 -1.55
N LEU A 116 -4.32 -4.86 -0.75
CA LEU A 116 -2.88 -4.84 -0.98
C LEU A 116 -2.25 -6.12 -0.39
N PRO A 117 -1.23 -6.70 -1.05
CA PRO A 117 -0.57 -7.89 -0.54
C PRO A 117 0.03 -7.63 0.85
N PRO A 118 0.07 -8.65 1.73
CA PRO A 118 0.69 -8.52 3.05
C PRO A 118 2.20 -8.26 2.90
N MET A 119 2.71 -7.21 3.53
CA MET A 119 4.13 -6.86 3.58
C MET A 119 4.51 -6.47 5.01
N ARG A 120 5.75 -6.74 5.44
CA ARG A 120 6.22 -6.52 6.83
C ARG A 120 6.08 -5.07 7.32
N PHE A 121 6.21 -4.10 6.42
CA PHE A 121 6.10 -2.66 6.72
C PHE A 121 4.97 -2.01 5.91
N ARG A 122 3.80 -2.65 5.88
CA ARG A 122 2.66 -2.18 5.09
C ARG A 122 2.04 -0.93 5.72
N LEU A 123 2.05 0.17 4.95
CA LEU A 123 1.38 1.41 5.35
C LEU A 123 -0.13 1.38 5.10
N ALA A 124 -0.64 0.54 4.19
CA ALA A 124 -2.07 0.45 3.88
C ALA A 124 -2.47 -0.96 3.42
N ASN A 125 -3.67 -1.39 3.78
CA ASN A 125 -4.17 -2.75 3.54
C ASN A 125 -5.16 -2.81 2.38
N ILE A 126 -5.88 -1.70 2.15
CA ILE A 126 -6.90 -1.58 1.11
C ILE A 126 -6.54 -0.40 0.23
N GLU A 127 -6.71 -0.55 -1.07
CA GLU A 127 -6.56 0.49 -2.07
C GLU A 127 -7.86 0.70 -2.86
N LEU A 128 -8.17 1.95 -3.16
CA LEU A 128 -9.14 2.34 -4.17
C LEU A 128 -8.35 2.56 -5.48
N PRO A 129 -8.45 1.65 -6.46
CA PRO A 129 -7.67 1.72 -7.69
C PRO A 129 -8.03 2.97 -8.47
N LYS A 130 -7.00 3.75 -8.83
CA LYS A 130 -7.18 4.97 -9.61
C LYS A 130 -7.45 4.62 -11.06
N SER A 131 -8.41 5.31 -11.70
CA SER A 131 -8.67 5.13 -13.12
C SER A 131 -7.48 5.64 -13.96
N ALA A 132 -7.32 5.09 -15.17
CA ALA A 132 -6.31 5.55 -16.11
C ALA A 132 -6.51 7.04 -16.47
N ASP A 133 -7.76 7.50 -16.49
CA ASP A 133 -8.11 8.89 -16.77
C ASP A 133 -7.73 9.81 -15.62
N TRP A 134 -7.82 9.35 -14.37
CA TRP A 134 -7.28 10.08 -13.22
C TRP A 134 -5.77 10.28 -13.36
N ALA A 135 -5.03 9.24 -13.76
CA ALA A 135 -3.58 9.33 -13.93
C ALA A 135 -3.20 10.30 -15.07
N LYS A 136 -3.96 10.30 -16.17
CA LYS A 136 -3.79 11.28 -17.27
C LYS A 136 -4.04 12.72 -16.78
N ARG A 137 -5.13 12.95 -16.05
CA ARG A 137 -5.46 14.28 -15.49
C ARG A 137 -4.39 14.79 -14.52
N GLN A 138 -3.80 13.92 -13.72
CA GLN A 138 -2.74 14.31 -12.78
C GLN A 138 -1.42 14.66 -13.49
N ARG A 139 -1.06 13.91 -14.54
CA ARG A 139 0.13 14.23 -15.35
C ARG A 139 0.01 15.57 -16.07
N ALA A 140 -1.21 15.96 -16.46
CA ALA A 140 -1.48 17.26 -17.07
C ALA A 140 -1.38 18.45 -16.10
N LYS A 141 -1.41 18.22 -14.78
CA LYS A 141 -1.32 19.30 -13.77
C LYS A 141 0.13 19.65 -13.46
N GLY A 142 0.39 20.94 -13.22
CA GLY A 142 1.66 21.44 -12.72
C GLY A 142 1.99 20.91 -11.31
N VAL A 143 3.28 20.87 -10.97
CA VAL A 143 3.81 20.26 -9.73
C VAL A 143 3.16 20.85 -8.48
N MET A 144 3.01 22.18 -8.40
CA MET A 144 2.40 22.85 -7.25
C MET A 144 0.92 22.46 -7.05
N LYS A 145 0.15 22.37 -8.13
CA LYS A 145 -1.26 21.96 -8.09
C LYS A 145 -1.42 20.50 -7.66
N ARG A 146 -0.47 19.63 -8.02
CA ARG A 146 -0.44 18.23 -7.53
C ARG A 146 -0.22 18.15 -6.04
N ILE A 147 0.72 18.94 -5.50
CA ILE A 147 1.00 18.96 -4.05
C ILE A 147 -0.25 19.42 -3.29
N TRP A 148 -0.87 20.51 -3.75
CA TRP A 148 -2.07 21.06 -3.11
C TRP A 148 -3.27 20.09 -3.17
N GLU A 149 -3.42 19.38 -4.30
CA GLU A 149 -4.45 18.34 -4.42
C GLU A 149 -4.16 17.13 -3.54
N VAL A 150 -2.92 16.69 -3.39
CA VAL A 150 -2.56 15.58 -2.48
C VAL A 150 -2.95 15.92 -1.03
N VAL A 151 -2.89 17.20 -0.65
CA VAL A 151 -3.37 17.67 0.66
C VAL A 151 -4.89 17.59 0.76
N ASN A 152 -5.65 17.87 -0.29
CA ASN A 152 -7.11 17.95 -0.22
C ASN A 152 -7.86 16.67 -0.63
N GLU A 153 -7.28 15.83 -1.48
CA GLU A 153 -7.95 14.68 -2.12
C GLU A 153 -8.30 13.57 -1.10
N PRO A 154 -9.44 12.86 -1.28
CA PRO A 154 -9.71 11.64 -0.53
C PRO A 154 -8.56 10.63 -0.69
N ARG A 155 -8.18 9.98 0.41
CA ARG A 155 -7.11 8.98 0.37
C ARG A 155 -7.59 7.77 -0.43
N PHE A 156 -6.74 7.27 -1.30
CA PHE A 156 -7.00 6.04 -2.06
C PHE A 156 -6.40 4.80 -1.40
N LYS A 157 -5.84 4.95 -0.21
CA LYS A 157 -5.18 3.89 0.54
C LYS A 157 -5.62 3.97 1.98
N PHE A 158 -6.04 2.83 2.52
CA PHE A 158 -6.62 2.69 3.83
C PHE A 158 -5.93 1.58 4.59
N TYR A 159 -5.55 1.85 5.84
CA TYR A 159 -5.06 0.87 6.78
C TYR A 159 -6.16 0.58 7.79
N VAL A 160 -6.73 -0.62 7.71
CA VAL A 160 -7.70 -1.14 8.67
C VAL A 160 -7.02 -2.24 9.46
N LYS A 161 -7.10 -2.20 10.80
CA LYS A 161 -6.53 -3.25 11.65
C LYS A 161 -7.30 -4.55 11.39
N GLU A 162 -6.60 -5.57 10.93
CA GLU A 162 -7.16 -6.90 10.63
C GLU A 162 -7.02 -7.82 11.86
N GLY A 163 -7.99 -8.70 12.07
CA GLY A 163 -7.93 -9.76 13.08
C GLY A 163 -9.03 -9.70 14.15
N ARG A 164 -9.36 -10.89 14.69
CA ARG A 164 -10.45 -11.10 15.65
C ARG A 164 -10.32 -10.25 16.92
N PHE A 165 -9.10 -9.93 17.35
CA PHE A 165 -8.87 -9.10 18.54
C PHE A 165 -9.36 -7.66 18.36
N PHE A 166 -9.38 -7.14 17.13
CA PHE A 166 -9.83 -5.78 16.85
C PHE A 166 -11.33 -5.72 16.55
N THR A 167 -11.91 -6.81 16.07
CA THR A 167 -13.35 -6.94 15.81
C THR A 167 -14.13 -7.43 17.04
N ALA A 168 -13.47 -8.04 18.04
CA ALA A 168 -14.11 -8.49 19.28
C ALA A 168 -14.78 -7.35 20.07
N LYS A 169 -14.25 -6.13 19.96
CA LYS A 169 -14.85 -4.93 20.57
C LYS A 169 -15.95 -4.28 19.72
N THR A 170 -16.13 -4.73 18.49
CA THR A 170 -17.21 -4.25 17.62
C THR A 170 -18.49 -5.02 17.93
N GLY A 171 -19.65 -4.36 17.88
CA GLY A 171 -20.95 -5.00 18.14
C GLY A 171 -21.30 -6.14 17.16
N VAL A 172 -20.48 -6.36 16.12
CA VAL A 172 -20.69 -7.38 15.11
C VAL A 172 -19.37 -8.10 14.75
N PRO A 173 -18.91 -9.05 15.56
CA PRO A 173 -17.69 -9.80 15.29
C PRO A 173 -17.90 -10.74 14.08
N GLY A 174 -16.92 -10.84 13.19
CA GLY A 174 -16.91 -11.76 12.04
C GLY A 174 -17.27 -11.14 10.69
N VAL A 175 -18.02 -10.03 10.67
CA VAL A 175 -18.49 -9.44 9.39
C VAL A 175 -17.35 -8.78 8.62
N TRP A 176 -16.43 -8.10 9.31
CA TRP A 176 -15.28 -7.48 8.66
C TRP A 176 -14.35 -8.53 8.06
N GLU A 177 -14.20 -9.67 8.71
CA GLU A 177 -13.38 -10.78 8.24
C GLU A 177 -13.89 -11.33 6.90
N GLU A 178 -15.21 -11.52 6.75
CA GLU A 178 -15.81 -11.94 5.48
C GLU A 178 -15.64 -10.89 4.38
N VAL A 179 -15.81 -9.59 4.72
CA VAL A 179 -15.57 -8.49 3.78
C VAL A 179 -14.11 -8.44 3.34
N ALA A 180 -13.17 -8.55 4.28
CA ALA A 180 -11.74 -8.53 4.00
C ALA A 180 -11.31 -9.74 3.17
N ALA A 181 -11.83 -10.94 3.48
CA ALA A 181 -11.60 -12.15 2.69
C ALA A 181 -12.09 -11.97 1.25
N ARG A 182 -13.30 -11.43 1.06
CA ARG A 182 -13.83 -11.14 -0.27
C ARG A 182 -12.96 -10.14 -1.05
N LEU A 183 -12.47 -9.09 -0.40
CA LEU A 183 -11.55 -8.13 -1.04
C LEU A 183 -10.22 -8.77 -1.47
N GLN A 184 -9.72 -9.73 -0.69
CA GLN A 184 -8.53 -10.50 -1.05
C GLN A 184 -8.80 -11.41 -2.26
N GLU A 185 -9.89 -12.17 -2.25
CA GLU A 185 -10.31 -13.04 -3.36
C GLU A 185 -10.48 -12.22 -4.65
N GLN A 186 -11.20 -11.10 -4.59
CA GLN A 186 -11.38 -10.17 -5.73
C GLN A 186 -10.05 -9.66 -6.28
N THR A 187 -9.07 -9.46 -5.40
CA THR A 187 -7.73 -9.02 -5.79
C THR A 187 -6.97 -10.10 -6.55
N VAL A 188 -7.09 -11.35 -6.09
CA VAL A 188 -6.48 -12.52 -6.73
C VAL A 188 -7.12 -12.75 -8.10
N GLU A 189 -8.46 -12.79 -8.18
CA GLU A 189 -9.21 -12.91 -9.44
C GLU A 189 -8.80 -11.85 -10.47
N ARG A 190 -8.69 -10.57 -10.05
CA ARG A 190 -8.23 -9.49 -10.94
C ARG A 190 -6.77 -9.65 -11.38
N LYS A 191 -5.89 -10.17 -10.51
CA LYS A 191 -4.47 -10.40 -10.87
C LYS A 191 -4.36 -11.53 -11.87
N GLU A 192 -5.07 -12.63 -11.66
CA GLU A 192 -5.12 -13.79 -12.56
C GLU A 192 -5.71 -13.41 -13.91
N ALA A 193 -6.84 -12.68 -13.94
CA ALA A 193 -7.43 -12.20 -15.19
C ALA A 193 -6.48 -11.26 -15.97
N LYS A 194 -5.69 -10.43 -15.28
CA LYS A 194 -4.66 -9.60 -15.92
C LYS A 194 -3.49 -10.45 -16.43
N GLN A 195 -3.04 -11.44 -15.67
CA GLN A 195 -1.97 -12.35 -16.09
C GLN A 195 -2.39 -13.18 -17.31
N ALA A 196 -3.62 -13.70 -17.34
CA ALA A 196 -4.17 -14.42 -18.50
C ALA A 196 -4.21 -13.54 -19.76
N LYS A 197 -4.62 -12.27 -19.62
CA LYS A 197 -4.62 -11.29 -20.73
C LYS A 197 -3.23 -10.85 -21.19
N THR A 198 -2.22 -10.93 -20.32
CA THR A 198 -0.85 -10.51 -20.63
C THR A 198 0.00 -11.70 -21.11
N GLY A 199 -0.29 -12.91 -20.64
CA GLY A 199 0.37 -14.16 -21.04
C GLY A 199 0.09 -14.61 -22.48
N SER A 200 -0.94 -14.05 -23.12
CA SER A 200 -1.18 -14.22 -24.57
C SER A 200 -0.25 -13.36 -25.43
N LYS A 201 0.42 -12.34 -24.86
CA LYS A 201 1.54 -11.65 -25.50
C LYS A 201 2.85 -12.31 -25.10
N LYS A 202 3.03 -13.59 -25.43
CA LYS A 202 4.38 -14.17 -25.52
C LYS A 202 5.10 -13.40 -26.62
N PHE A 203 5.98 -12.49 -26.19
CA PHE A 203 7.07 -12.00 -27.01
C PHE A 203 7.83 -13.24 -27.53
N THR A 204 7.62 -13.62 -28.79
CA THR A 204 8.58 -14.43 -29.55
C THR A 204 9.79 -13.56 -29.84
N GLY A 205 10.51 -13.20 -28.78
CA GLY A 205 11.86 -12.67 -28.90
C GLY A 205 12.74 -13.81 -29.37
N ILE A 206 13.01 -13.85 -30.67
CA ILE A 206 14.12 -14.62 -31.26
C ILE A 206 15.39 -14.13 -30.56
N ARG A 207 15.78 -14.79 -29.47
CA ARG A 207 17.13 -14.71 -28.93
C ARG A 207 18.03 -15.33 -29.99
N LYS A 208 18.62 -14.50 -30.86
CA LYS A 208 19.82 -14.91 -31.58
C LYS A 208 20.85 -15.29 -30.50
N PRO A 209 21.36 -16.53 -30.47
CA PRO A 209 22.42 -16.86 -29.53
C PRO A 209 23.65 -15.99 -29.88
N PRO A 210 24.39 -15.50 -28.88
CA PRO A 210 25.64 -14.79 -29.15
C PRO A 210 26.60 -15.77 -29.83
N ALA A 211 27.12 -15.39 -31.00
CA ALA A 211 28.17 -16.12 -31.68
C ALA A 211 29.37 -16.26 -30.74
N ARG A 212 29.56 -17.46 -30.17
CA ARG A 212 30.81 -17.82 -29.51
C ARG A 212 31.87 -17.91 -30.60
N LEU A 213 32.85 -17.00 -30.55
CA LEU A 213 34.13 -17.17 -31.24
C LEU A 213 34.72 -18.51 -30.79
N ALA A 214 34.76 -19.48 -31.71
CA ALA A 214 35.39 -20.75 -31.48
C ALA A 214 36.89 -20.52 -31.23
N GLN A 215 37.35 -20.85 -30.02
CA GLN A 215 38.78 -20.96 -29.77
C GLN A 215 39.31 -22.21 -30.51
N PRO A 216 40.45 -22.13 -31.20
CA PRO A 216 41.02 -23.27 -31.90
C PRO A 216 41.43 -24.34 -30.88
N ILE A 217 40.86 -25.53 -31.04
CA ILE A 217 41.16 -26.72 -30.27
C ILE A 217 42.58 -27.16 -30.63
N THR A 218 43.55 -26.95 -29.74
CA THR A 218 44.83 -27.64 -29.75
C THR A 218 44.58 -29.12 -29.43
N ARG A 219 44.78 -29.97 -30.43
CA ARG A 219 44.73 -31.42 -30.28
C ARG A 219 46.06 -31.90 -29.72
N ASP A 220 46.09 -32.25 -28.44
CA ASP A 220 47.22 -33.00 -27.89
C ASP A 220 47.24 -34.43 -28.43
N ALA A 221 48.44 -34.90 -28.75
CA ALA A 221 48.69 -36.16 -29.42
C ALA A 221 48.24 -37.37 -28.58
N VAL A 222 47.37 -38.19 -29.18
CA VAL A 222 46.86 -39.43 -28.61
C VAL A 222 48.01 -40.43 -28.43
N LYS A 223 48.42 -40.70 -27.19
CA LYS A 223 49.25 -41.86 -26.86
C LYS A 223 48.38 -43.13 -26.91
N ARG A 224 48.65 -43.96 -27.92
CA ARG A 224 48.09 -45.31 -28.04
C ARG A 224 48.49 -46.14 -26.82
N GLN A 225 47.50 -46.63 -26.09
CA GLN A 225 47.72 -47.63 -25.05
C GLN A 225 47.06 -48.93 -25.51
N THR A 226 47.88 -49.86 -25.97
CA THR A 226 47.49 -51.24 -26.26
C THR A 226 47.99 -52.14 -25.13
N SER A 227 47.08 -52.84 -24.45
CA SER A 227 47.37 -54.20 -23.97
C SER A 227 46.11 -54.89 -23.46
N ARG A 228 45.65 -55.84 -24.29
CA ARG A 228 45.04 -57.16 -24.05
C ARG A 228 44.21 -57.46 -22.78
N LEU A 229 43.06 -58.07 -23.10
CA LEU A 229 42.14 -58.92 -22.34
C LEU A 229 42.81 -60.03 -21.52
N LEU A 230 42.19 -60.36 -20.37
CA LEU A 230 42.12 -61.72 -19.83
C LEU A 230 40.74 -61.96 -19.19
N PRO A 231 40.03 -63.05 -19.52
CA PRO A 231 38.81 -63.48 -18.83
C PRO A 231 39.12 -64.55 -17.78
N LYS A 232 38.42 -64.51 -16.64
CA LYS A 232 38.21 -65.66 -15.72
C LYS A 232 36.83 -65.45 -15.08
N SER A 233 35.83 -66.22 -15.52
CA SER A 233 35.42 -67.54 -14.99
C SER A 233 34.76 -67.40 -13.62
#